data_AF-A0A0P6WPS0-F1
#
_entry.id   AF-A0A0P6WPS0-F1
#
_cell.length_a   1.000
_cell.length_b   1.000
_cell.length_c   1.000
_cell.angle_alpha   90.00
_cell.angle_beta   90.00
_cell.angle_gamma   90.00
#
_symmetry.space_group_name_H-M   'P 1'
#
loop_
_entity.id
_entity.type
_entity.pdbx_description
1 polymer ?
#
loop_
_entity_poly.entity_id
_entity_poly.type
_entity_poly.pdbx_seq_one_letter_code
_entity_poly.pdbx_strand_id
1 'polypeptide(L)'
;MGISSEIIEENSERIVLKTGRCPIYKATQAVGMDNEGIEVECQANAIYYKDVMLKQWDPNLSYRLWEFRSSADAHCIEEVVLG
;
A
#
# COMPACT_ATOMS: atom_id res chain seq x y z
N MET A 1 -13.24 9.33 7.13
CA MET A 1 -12.02 8.56 7.40
C MET A 1 -11.49 8.09 6.07
N GLY A 2 -10.45 8.75 5.57
CA GLY A 2 -9.81 8.37 4.32
C GLY A 2 -8.36 8.04 4.60
N ILE A 3 -7.77 7.19 3.76
CA ILE A 3 -6.33 7.05 3.71
C ILE A 3 -5.80 8.23 2.89
N SER A 4 -4.92 9.04 3.47
CA SER A 4 -4.26 10.12 2.74
C SER A 4 -3.12 9.54 1.93
N SER A 5 -3.05 9.87 0.63
CA SER A 5 -1.93 9.50 -0.23
C SER A 5 -1.35 10.76 -0.87
N GLU A 6 -0.03 10.82 -0.92
CA GLU A 6 0.76 11.89 -1.53
C GLU A 6 1.68 11.28 -2.58
N ILE A 7 1.75 11.86 -3.78
CA ILE A 7 2.75 11.49 -4.78
C ILE A 7 4.08 12.09 -4.33
N ILE A 8 5.08 11.24 -4.07
CA ILE A 8 6.43 11.66 -3.68
C ILE A 8 7.45 11.51 -4.80
N GLU A 9 7.12 10.73 -5.83
CA GLU A 9 7.90 10.62 -7.06
C GLU A 9 6.96 10.29 -8.24
N GLU A 10 7.17 10.95 -9.37
CA GLU A 10 6.47 10.66 -10.62
C GLU A 10 7.43 10.84 -11.78
N ASN A 11 7.58 9.79 -12.59
CA ASN A 11 8.36 9.80 -13.82
C ASN A 11 7.73 8.83 -14.86
N SER A 12 8.39 8.64 -16.00
CA SER A 12 7.86 7.80 -17.08
C SER A 12 7.80 6.31 -16.77
N GLU A 13 8.49 5.83 -15.74
CA GLU A 13 8.60 4.40 -15.39
C GLU A 13 7.79 4.04 -14.14
N ARG A 14 7.56 5.01 -13.24
CA ARG A 14 6.88 4.77 -11.97
C ARG A 14 6.23 6.01 -11.34
N ILE A 15 5.25 5.74 -10.49
CA ILE A 15 4.66 6.67 -9.53
C ILE A 15 4.83 6.08 -8.14
N VAL A 16 5.44 6.84 -7.22
CA VAL A 16 5.63 6.44 -5.82
C VAL A 16 4.71 7.28 -4.93
N LEU A 17 3.95 6.57 -4.11
CA LEU A 17 2.92 7.10 -3.22
C LEU A 17 3.35 6.91 -1.77
N LYS A 18 3.28 8.00 -1.00
CA LYS A 18 3.33 7.97 0.45
C LYS A 18 1.92 7.89 1.00
N THR A 19 1.58 6.74 1.56
CA THR A 19 0.26 6.45 2.13
C THR A 19 0.29 6.62 3.63
N GLY A 20 -0.34 7.68 4.14
CA GLY A 20 -0.33 8.05 5.55
C GLY A 20 -1.15 7.12 6.47
N ARG A 21 -1.84 7.70 7.45
CA ARG A 21 -2.61 6.95 8.46
C ARG A 21 -3.57 5.94 7.82
N CYS A 22 -3.49 4.69 8.24
CA CYS A 22 -4.34 3.59 7.79
C CYS A 22 -5.24 3.12 8.95
N PRO A 23 -6.57 3.34 8.85
CA PRO A 23 -7.50 2.87 9.86
C PRO A 23 -7.49 1.34 10.04
N ILE A 24 -7.23 0.59 8.96
CA ILE A 24 -7.19 -0.87 8.98
C ILE A 24 -6.02 -1.36 9.84
N TYR A 25 -4.83 -0.81 9.63
CA TYR A 25 -3.66 -1.16 10.46
C TYR A 25 -3.91 -0.90 11.95
N LYS A 26 -4.54 0.23 12.28
CA LYS A 26 -4.87 0.54 13.68
C LYS A 26 -5.87 -0.48 14.25
N ALA A 27 -6.85 -0.90 13.46
CA ALA A 27 -7.82 -1.91 13.87
C ALA A 27 -7.19 -3.29 14.04
N THR A 28 -6.31 -3.71 13.14
CA THR A 28 -5.62 -5.00 13.22
C THR A 28 -4.64 -5.08 14.39
N GLN A 29 -3.92 -3.99 14.70
CA GLN A 29 -3.17 -3.90 15.95
C GLN A 29 -4.06 -4.00 17.19
N ALA A 30 -5.23 -3.37 17.18
CA ALA A 30 -6.16 -3.39 18.32
C ALA A 30 -6.71 -4.80 18.63
N VAL A 31 -6.72 -5.70 17.63
CA VAL A 31 -7.09 -7.11 17.82
C VAL A 31 -5.88 -8.03 18.08
N GLY A 32 -4.69 -7.46 18.28
CA GLY A 32 -3.50 -8.17 18.73
C GLY A 32 -2.58 -8.69 17.62
N MET A 33 -2.75 -8.27 16.37
CA MET A 33 -1.79 -8.60 15.31
C MET A 33 -0.52 -7.77 15.44
N ASP A 34 0.64 -8.40 15.24
CA ASP A 34 1.92 -7.71 15.13
C ASP A 34 2.13 -7.15 13.72
N ASN A 35 3.18 -6.35 13.55
CA ASN A 35 3.45 -5.69 12.28
C ASN A 35 3.65 -6.67 11.12
N GLU A 36 4.34 -7.78 11.37
CA GLU A 36 4.60 -8.81 10.37
C GLU A 36 3.31 -9.46 9.89
N GLY A 37 2.43 -9.86 10.82
CA GLY A 37 1.12 -10.42 10.48
C GLY A 37 0.25 -9.44 9.71
N ILE A 38 0.28 -8.14 10.06
CA ILE A 38 -0.49 -7.12 9.35
C ILE A 38 0.09 -6.85 7.96
N GLU A 39 1.42 -6.87 7.81
CA GLU A 39 2.06 -6.72 6.51
C GLU A 39 1.64 -7.84 5.56
N VAL A 40 1.71 -9.09 6.02
CA VAL A 40 1.28 -10.27 5.25
C VAL A 40 -0.19 -10.14 4.83
N GLU A 41 -1.06 -9.72 5.76
CA GLU A 41 -2.48 -9.50 5.49
C GLU A 41 -2.71 -8.38 4.47
N CYS A 42 -1.97 -7.26 4.58
CA CYS A 42 -2.01 -6.18 3.61
C CYS A 42 -1.55 -6.62 2.22
N GLN A 43 -0.46 -7.38 2.14
CA GLN A 43 0.07 -7.90 0.88
C GLN A 43 -0.93 -8.85 0.21
N ALA A 44 -1.51 -9.79 0.96
CA ALA A 44 -2.45 -10.79 0.45
C ALA A 44 -3.82 -10.20 0.05
N ASN A 45 -4.23 -9.10 0.68
CA ASN A 45 -5.54 -8.49 0.43
C ASN A 45 -5.42 -7.17 -0.33
N ALA A 46 -5.13 -6.08 0.38
CA ALA A 46 -5.24 -4.73 -0.15
C ALA A 46 -4.30 -4.48 -1.34
N ILE A 47 -3.04 -4.92 -1.23
CA ILE A 47 -2.03 -4.73 -2.28
C ILE A 47 -2.34 -5.61 -3.49
N TYR A 48 -2.64 -6.89 -3.27
CA TYR A 48 -3.09 -7.79 -4.35
C TYR A 48 -4.33 -7.25 -5.08
N TYR A 49 -5.34 -6.78 -4.34
CA TYR A 49 -6.54 -6.22 -4.93
C TYR A 49 -6.23 -4.98 -5.79
N LYS A 50 -5.41 -4.05 -5.29
CA LYS A 50 -4.98 -2.87 -6.05
C LYS A 50 -4.23 -3.27 -7.33
N ASP A 51 -3.33 -4.25 -7.25
CA ASP A 51 -2.59 -4.77 -8.39
C ASP A 51 -3.52 -5.37 -9.45
N VAL A 52 -4.46 -6.22 -9.04
CA VAL A 52 -5.47 -6.81 -9.95
C VAL A 52 -6.32 -5.72 -10.60
N MET A 53 -6.81 -4.74 -9.83
CA MET A 53 -7.61 -3.64 -10.35
C MET A 53 -6.84 -2.77 -11.33
N LEU A 54 -5.56 -2.50 -11.05
CA LEU A 54 -4.72 -1.71 -11.92
C LEU A 54 -4.45 -2.43 -13.25
N LYS A 55 -4.24 -3.75 -13.20
CA LYS A 55 -4.06 -4.61 -14.38
C LYS A 55 -5.30 -4.71 -15.27
N GLN A 56 -6.50 -4.49 -14.72
CA GLN A 56 -7.72 -4.38 -15.53
C GLN A 56 -7.75 -3.10 -16.37
N TRP A 57 -7.08 -2.03 -15.92
CA TRP A 57 -6.94 -0.80 -16.69
C TRP A 57 -5.83 -0.94 -17.73
N ASP A 58 -4.61 -1.29 -17.29
CA ASP A 58 -3.48 -1.54 -18.17
C ASP A 58 -2.72 -2.77 -17.66
N PRO A 59 -2.68 -3.87 -18.43
CA PRO A 59 -2.01 -5.10 -18.01
C PRO A 59 -0.50 -4.95 -17.84
N ASN A 60 0.10 -3.89 -18.37
CA ASN A 60 1.52 -3.57 -18.19
C ASN A 60 1.77 -2.75 -16.92
N LEU A 61 0.76 -2.49 -16.09
CA LEU A 61 0.97 -1.85 -14.79
C LEU A 61 1.02 -2.89 -13.67
N SER A 62 1.78 -2.59 -12.64
CA SER A 62 1.80 -3.37 -11.40
C SER A 62 1.75 -2.45 -10.18
N TYR A 63 1.05 -2.90 -9.14
CA TYR A 63 0.99 -2.20 -7.85
C TYR A 63 1.81 -2.97 -6.81
N ARG A 64 2.72 -2.27 -6.12
CA ARG A 64 3.62 -2.90 -5.13
C ARG A 64 3.63 -2.11 -3.82
N LEU A 65 3.78 -2.84 -2.73
CA LEU A 65 4.14 -2.27 -1.43
C LEU A 65 5.67 -2.29 -1.32
N TRP A 66 6.29 -1.12 -1.30
CA TRP A 66 7.74 -1.00 -1.22
C TRP A 66 8.22 -0.91 0.24
N GLU A 67 7.53 -0.11 1.07
CA GLU A 67 7.82 -0.01 2.50
C GLU A 67 6.53 -0.15 3.31
N PHE A 68 6.55 -1.06 4.28
CA PHE A 68 5.46 -1.20 5.23
C PHE A 68 5.69 -0.33 6.46
N ARG A 69 4.58 0.24 6.95
CA ARG A 69 4.59 1.12 8.13
C ARG A 69 5.10 0.39 9.38
N SER A 70 5.84 1.11 10.22
CA SER A 70 6.32 0.60 11.51
C SER A 70 5.34 0.82 12.67
N SER A 71 4.36 1.73 12.50
CA SER A 71 3.39 2.10 13.54
C SER A 71 2.11 2.70 12.94
N ALA A 72 1.10 2.94 13.78
CA ALA A 72 -0.21 3.43 13.34
C ALA A 72 -0.18 4.87 12.80
N ASP A 73 0.77 5.68 13.26
CA ASP A 73 0.99 7.05 12.80
C ASP A 73 2.02 7.15 11.68
N ALA A 74 2.71 6.05 11.36
CA ALA A 74 3.62 5.98 10.22
C ALA A 74 2.86 5.83 8.89
N HIS A 75 3.64 5.73 7.81
CA HIS A 75 3.16 5.64 6.44
C HIS A 75 3.65 4.35 5.79
N CYS A 76 2.97 3.93 4.72
CA CYS A 76 3.51 2.98 3.76
C CYS A 76 4.09 3.74 2.56
N ILE A 77 5.07 3.14 1.90
CA ILE A 77 5.48 3.53 0.55
C ILE A 77 4.94 2.48 -0.41
N GLU A 78 4.12 2.92 -1.35
CA GLU A 78 3.49 2.08 -2.37
C GLU A 78 3.91 2.64 -3.73
N GLU A 79 4.05 1.77 -4.73
CA GLU A 79 4.44 2.20 -6.07
C GLU A 79 3.55 1.57 -7.14
N VAL A 80 3.30 2.35 -8.18
CA VAL A 80 2.78 1.89 -9.47
C VAL A 80 3.95 1.90 -10.44
N VAL A 81 4.23 0.77 -11.06
CA VAL A 81 5.35 0.61 -12.00
C VAL A 81 4.87 0.03 -13.31
N LEU A 82 5.59 0.34 -14.39
CA LEU A 82 5.50 -0.45 -15.61
C LEU A 82 6.12 -1.84 -15.36
N GLY A 83 5.36 -2.88 -15.68
CA GLY A 83 5.69 -4.30 -15.53
C GLY A 83 6.45 -4.87 -16.72
#